data_AF-A0AAU9R5Y3-F1
#
_entry.id   AF-A0AAU9R5Y3-F1
#
_cell.length_a   1.000
_cell.length_b   1.000
_cell.length_c   1.000
_cell.angle_alpha   90.00
_cell.angle_beta   90.00
_cell.angle_gamma   90.00
#
_symmetry.space_group_name_H-M   'P 1'
#
loop_
_entity.id
_entity.type
_entity.pdbx_description
1 polymer ?
#
loop_
_entity_poly.entity_id
_entity_poly.type
_entity_poly.pdbx_seq_one_letter_code
_entity_poly.pdbx_strand_id
1 'polypeptide(L)'
;MMLDVDHFKKFNDNFGHRYGDEVLKKISQALLKIYGIGHCYRYGGDEFLVLRDFTDTDTVAEKDQQFRKELEHARVLDLYRDINVSAGYTYGIANNSDEIKSMIRLADHNLYQVKKNGRKDICGSPFQPNFLNMSKKKQRESLICFHAVFFVAGNGRQRSGQP
;
A
#
# COMPACT_ATOMS: atom_id res chain seq x y z
N MET A 1 -5.00 2.69 3.71
CA MET A 1 -3.75 2.59 2.94
C MET A 1 -3.58 3.86 2.12
N MET A 2 -2.44 4.53 2.23
CA MET A 2 -2.02 5.63 1.36
C MET A 2 -1.09 5.07 0.29
N LEU A 3 -1.28 5.48 -0.96
CA LEU A 3 -0.53 5.01 -2.12
C LEU A 3 -0.07 6.20 -2.94
N ASP A 4 1.10 6.10 -3.56
CA ASP A 4 1.65 7.12 -4.45
C ASP A 4 2.41 6.48 -5.62
N VAL A 5 2.36 7.15 -6.78
CA VAL A 5 2.99 6.68 -8.02
C VAL A 5 4.47 7.05 -8.05
N ASP A 6 5.33 6.03 -8.12
CA ASP A 6 6.77 6.25 -8.06
C ASP A 6 7.29 7.02 -9.27
N HIS A 7 7.96 8.14 -9.00
CA HIS A 7 8.58 9.01 -10.00
C HIS A 7 7.59 9.59 -11.02
N PHE A 8 6.33 9.83 -10.63
CA PHE A 8 5.28 10.32 -11.53
C PHE A 8 5.62 11.65 -12.23
N LYS A 9 6.20 12.62 -11.50
CA LYS A 9 6.67 13.87 -12.13
C LYS A 9 7.68 13.60 -13.24
N LYS A 10 8.71 12.79 -12.98
CA LYS A 10 9.72 12.41 -13.98
C LYS A 10 9.11 11.65 -15.16
N PHE A 11 8.09 10.84 -14.91
CA PHE A 11 7.32 10.19 -15.96
C PHE A 11 6.64 11.25 -16.85
N ASN A 12 5.93 12.21 -16.26
CA ASN A 12 5.25 13.28 -17.00
C ASN A 12 6.24 14.17 -17.75
N ASP A 13 7.39 14.49 -17.16
CA ASP A 13 8.43 15.28 -17.81
C ASP A 13 8.99 14.56 -19.06
N ASN A 14 9.02 13.22 -19.05
CA ASN A 14 9.54 12.42 -20.16
C ASN A 14 8.52 12.09 -21.25
N PHE A 15 7.25 11.86 -20.89
CA PHE A 15 6.23 11.34 -21.82
C PHE A 15 5.05 12.31 -22.02
N GLY A 16 4.93 13.34 -21.18
CA GLY A 16 3.83 14.30 -21.22
C GLY A 16 2.62 13.88 -20.37
N HIS A 17 1.85 14.89 -19.94
CA HIS A 17 0.72 14.72 -19.04
C HIS A 17 -0.36 13.76 -19.55
N ARG A 18 -0.57 13.68 -20.87
CA ARG A 18 -1.52 12.74 -21.47
C ARG A 18 -1.19 11.28 -21.13
N TYR A 19 0.09 10.92 -21.06
CA TYR A 19 0.50 9.57 -20.63
C TYR A 19 0.31 9.40 -19.13
N GLY A 20 0.59 10.45 -18.35
CA GLY A 20 0.34 10.47 -16.91
C GLY A 20 -1.11 10.21 -16.54
N ASP A 21 -2.04 10.84 -17.25
CA ASP A 21 -3.47 10.64 -17.05
C ASP A 21 -3.89 9.19 -17.30
N GLU A 22 -3.32 8.53 -18.31
CA GLU A 22 -3.57 7.12 -18.59
C GLU A 22 -2.96 6.19 -17.53
N VAL A 23 -1.79 6.53 -16.97
CA VAL A 23 -1.24 5.84 -15.79
C VAL A 23 -2.21 5.92 -14.61
N LEU A 24 -2.70 7.12 -14.29
CA LEU A 24 -3.63 7.33 -13.17
C LEU A 24 -4.96 6.59 -13.39
N LYS A 25 -5.48 6.55 -14.62
CA LYS A 25 -6.69 5.77 -14.95
C LYS A 25 -6.49 4.29 -14.72
N LYS A 26 -5.35 3.72 -15.14
CA LYS A 26 -5.05 2.30 -14.91
C LYS A 26 -4.94 1.95 -13.44
N ILE A 27 -4.22 2.78 -12.68
CA ILE A 27 -4.12 2.61 -11.23
C ILE A 27 -5.51 2.65 -10.60
N SER A 28 -6.34 3.61 -11.00
CA SER A 28 -7.72 3.72 -10.51
C SER A 28 -8.54 2.48 -10.84
N GLN A 29 -8.46 1.96 -12.07
CA GLN A 29 -9.15 0.73 -12.49
C GLN A 29 -8.68 -0.49 -11.69
N ALA A 30 -7.37 -0.63 -11.50
CA ALA A 30 -6.80 -1.71 -10.70
C ALA A 30 -7.23 -1.62 -9.23
N LEU A 31 -7.21 -0.42 -8.63
CA LEU A 31 -7.70 -0.19 -7.27
C LEU A 31 -9.17 -0.57 -7.13
N LEU A 32 -10.03 -0.12 -8.05
CA LEU A 32 -11.46 -0.43 -8.04
C LEU A 32 -11.72 -1.93 -8.20
N LYS A 33 -10.94 -2.63 -9.03
CA LYS A 33 -11.05 -4.08 -9.22
C LYS A 33 -10.72 -4.86 -7.94
N ILE A 34 -9.68 -4.43 -7.21
CA ILE A 34 -9.16 -5.17 -6.05
C ILE A 34 -9.89 -4.79 -4.75
N TYR A 35 -10.18 -3.51 -4.55
CA TYR A 35 -10.72 -2.95 -3.31
C TYR A 35 -12.19 -2.56 -3.40
N GLY A 36 -12.78 -2.54 -4.59
CA GLY A 36 -14.21 -2.26 -4.79
C GLY A 36 -14.57 -0.76 -4.77
N ILE A 37 -15.72 -0.46 -5.35
CA ILE A 37 -16.30 0.90 -5.38
C ILE A 37 -16.67 1.33 -3.96
N GLY A 38 -16.45 2.61 -3.63
CA GLY A 38 -16.74 3.18 -2.31
C GLY A 38 -15.58 3.09 -1.30
N HIS A 39 -14.49 2.40 -1.66
CA HIS A 39 -13.31 2.25 -0.80
C HIS A 39 -12.07 2.97 -1.33
N CYS A 40 -12.08 3.43 -2.57
CA CYS A 40 -10.94 4.05 -3.24
C CYS A 40 -11.19 5.52 -3.51
N TYR A 41 -10.20 6.34 -3.18
CA TYR A 41 -10.27 7.80 -3.31
C TYR A 41 -8.98 8.31 -3.93
N ARG A 42 -9.08 9.29 -4.83
CA ARG A 42 -7.91 10.07 -5.27
C ARG A 42 -7.68 11.16 -4.23
N TYR A 43 -6.57 11.07 -3.49
CA TYR A 43 -6.26 11.97 -2.37
C TYR A 43 -5.54 13.23 -2.85
N GLY A 44 -4.65 13.07 -3.83
CA GLY A 44 -3.84 14.14 -4.41
C GLY A 44 -3.65 13.94 -5.92
N GLY A 45 -2.68 14.65 -6.49
CA GLY A 45 -2.38 14.56 -7.93
C GLY A 45 -2.12 13.11 -8.36
N ASP A 46 -1.19 12.45 -7.70
CA ASP A 46 -0.74 11.07 -7.93
C ASP A 46 -0.88 10.18 -6.68
N GLU A 47 -1.61 10.67 -5.68
CA GLU A 47 -1.83 10.00 -4.41
C GLU A 47 -3.24 9.42 -4.33
N PHE A 48 -3.34 8.19 -3.81
CA PHE A 48 -4.59 7.46 -3.65
C PHE A 48 -4.75 6.98 -2.20
N LEU A 49 -5.97 7.06 -1.70
CA LEU A 49 -6.35 6.59 -0.38
C LEU A 49 -7.35 5.44 -0.52
N VAL A 50 -7.06 4.33 0.15
CA VAL A 50 -7.98 3.19 0.30
C VAL A 50 -8.42 3.09 1.76
N LEU A 51 -9.74 3.18 1.99
CA LEU A 51 -10.40 3.02 3.28
C LEU A 51 -11.37 1.83 3.20
N ARG A 52 -11.11 0.82 4.02
CA ARG A 52 -11.90 -0.42 4.02
C ARG A 52 -11.96 -1.00 5.42
N ASP A 53 -13.12 -1.55 5.76
CA ASP A 53 -13.27 -2.38 6.96
C ASP A 53 -12.53 -3.70 6.72
N PHE A 54 -11.81 -4.16 7.75
CA PHE A 54 -11.12 -5.43 7.67
C PHE A 54 -12.13 -6.57 7.81
N THR A 55 -12.23 -7.42 6.80
CA THR A 55 -12.94 -8.70 6.88
C THR A 55 -11.90 -9.82 6.95
N ASP A 56 -12.10 -10.81 7.82
CA ASP A 56 -11.16 -11.89 8.16
C ASP A 56 -10.60 -12.71 6.97
N THR A 57 -11.11 -12.53 5.75
CA THR A 57 -10.86 -13.43 4.63
C THR A 57 -9.76 -13.00 3.64
N ASP A 58 -9.27 -11.74 3.68
CA ASP A 58 -8.24 -11.26 2.74
C ASP A 58 -7.14 -10.46 3.46
N THR A 59 -5.88 -10.86 3.30
CA THR A 59 -4.75 -10.08 3.83
C THR A 59 -4.41 -8.90 2.92
N VAL A 60 -3.89 -7.81 3.51
CA VAL A 60 -3.37 -6.66 2.74
C VAL A 60 -2.29 -7.09 1.74
N ALA A 61 -1.48 -8.09 2.10
CA ALA A 61 -0.42 -8.62 1.24
C ALA A 61 -0.98 -9.28 -0.02
N GLU A 62 -2.02 -10.10 0.09
CA GLU A 62 -2.66 -10.75 -1.07
C GLU A 62 -3.30 -9.71 -2.01
N LYS A 63 -3.98 -8.70 -1.44
CA LYS A 63 -4.55 -7.60 -2.24
C LYS A 63 -3.46 -6.77 -2.92
N ASP A 64 -2.36 -6.48 -2.24
CA ASP A 64 -1.22 -5.78 -2.84
C ASP A 64 -0.60 -6.59 -3.99
N GLN A 65 -0.43 -7.90 -3.82
CA GLN A 65 0.07 -8.78 -4.88
C GLN A 65 -0.86 -8.79 -6.10
N GLN A 66 -2.18 -8.95 -5.88
CA GLN A 66 -3.16 -8.91 -6.97
C GLN A 66 -3.14 -7.55 -7.68
N PHE A 67 -3.06 -6.46 -6.92
CA PHE A 67 -3.00 -5.11 -7.45
C PHE A 67 -1.74 -4.86 -8.26
N ARG A 68 -0.55 -5.27 -7.79
CA ARG A 68 0.70 -5.15 -8.54
C ARG A 68 0.67 -5.91 -9.85
N LYS A 69 0.07 -7.10 -9.86
CA LYS A 69 -0.11 -7.90 -11.09
C LYS A 69 -0.93 -7.18 -12.16
N GLU A 70 -1.89 -6.33 -11.79
CA GLU A 70 -2.65 -5.50 -12.75
C GLU A 70 -1.81 -4.35 -13.35
N LEU A 71 -0.71 -3.98 -12.69
CA LEU A 71 0.17 -2.87 -13.08
C LEU A 71 1.43 -3.32 -13.84
N GLU A 72 1.76 -4.62 -13.78
CA GLU A 72 2.82 -5.24 -14.57
C GLU A 72 2.51 -5.17 -16.06
N HIS A 73 3.52 -4.84 -16.87
CA HIS A 73 3.41 -4.73 -18.33
C HIS A 73 2.21 -3.90 -18.82
N ALA A 74 1.83 -2.89 -18.04
CA ALA A 74 0.68 -2.05 -18.33
C ALA A 74 0.86 -1.30 -19.66
N ARG A 75 -0.12 -1.44 -20.54
CA ARG A 75 -0.18 -0.70 -21.82
C ARG A 75 -0.71 0.72 -21.63
N VAL A 76 0.16 1.71 -21.53
CA VAL A 76 -0.17 3.14 -21.45
C VAL A 76 -0.11 3.75 -22.86
N LEU A 77 -1.25 3.89 -23.53
CA LEU A 77 -1.32 4.29 -24.95
C LEU A 77 -0.53 3.32 -25.86
N ASP A 78 0.57 3.81 -26.43
CA ASP A 78 1.55 3.10 -27.26
C ASP A 78 2.79 2.62 -26.48
N LEU A 79 2.85 2.87 -25.17
CA LEU A 79 3.92 2.46 -24.27
C LEU A 79 3.55 1.19 -23.47
N TYR A 80 4.46 0.23 -23.38
CA TYR A 80 4.31 -0.96 -22.52
C TYR A 80 5.37 -0.92 -21.43
N ARG A 81 4.94 -0.85 -20.17
CA ARG A 81 5.87 -0.75 -19.04
C ARG A 81 5.19 -1.03 -17.71
N ASP A 82 6.00 -1.38 -16.72
CA ASP A 82 5.52 -1.49 -15.36
C ASP A 82 5.20 -0.11 -14.78
N ILE A 83 4.04 -0.02 -14.14
CA ILE A 83 3.66 1.11 -13.30
C ILE A 83 4.06 0.75 -11.87
N ASN A 84 5.00 1.51 -11.31
CA ASN A 84 5.49 1.29 -9.96
C ASN A 84 4.79 2.21 -8.98
N VAL A 85 4.42 1.66 -7.84
CA VAL A 85 3.73 2.36 -6.75
C VAL A 85 4.34 1.95 -5.42
N SER A 86 4.38 2.92 -4.51
CA SER A 86 4.72 2.74 -3.11
C SER A 86 3.47 2.89 -2.26
N ALA A 87 3.31 2.08 -1.22
CA ALA A 87 2.15 2.14 -0.35
C ALA A 87 2.51 2.07 1.14
N GLY A 88 1.76 2.80 1.95
CA GLY A 88 1.80 2.71 3.41
C GLY A 88 0.42 2.41 3.95
N TYR A 89 0.28 1.47 4.88
CA TYR A 89 -1.02 1.15 5.48
C TYR A 89 -0.96 1.13 7.00
N THR A 90 -2.14 1.21 7.61
CA THR A 90 -2.35 0.97 9.02
C THR A 90 -3.70 0.29 9.19
N TYR A 91 -3.87 -0.43 10.27
CA TYR A 91 -5.07 -1.20 10.58
C TYR A 91 -5.36 -1.12 12.08
N GLY A 92 -6.62 -1.15 12.46
CA GLY A 92 -7.07 -1.00 13.84
C GLY A 92 -8.45 -0.37 13.90
N ILE A 93 -8.90 -0.07 15.11
CA ILE A 93 -10.20 0.53 15.38
C ILE A 93 -10.01 2.03 15.63
N ALA A 94 -10.76 2.85 14.91
CA ALA A 94 -10.90 4.28 15.18
C ALA A 94 -12.30 4.54 15.75
N ASN A 95 -12.36 5.26 16.87
CA ASN A 95 -13.60 5.56 17.58
C ASN A 95 -14.20 6.92 17.18
N ASN A 96 -13.43 7.76 16.50
CA ASN A 96 -13.84 9.10 16.08
C ASN A 96 -13.06 9.57 14.85
N SER A 97 -13.47 10.70 14.27
CA SER A 97 -12.85 11.27 13.08
C SER A 97 -11.38 11.66 13.27
N ASP A 98 -10.95 12.04 14.48
CA ASP A 98 -9.57 12.46 14.72
C ASP A 98 -8.61 11.26 14.81
N GLU A 99 -9.11 10.11 15.26
CA GLU A 99 -8.42 8.84 15.15
C GLU A 99 -8.31 8.38 13.69
N ILE A 100 -9.37 8.54 12.88
CA ILE A 100 -9.30 8.29 11.43
C ILE A 100 -8.20 9.17 10.78
N LYS A 101 -8.18 10.48 11.08
CA LYS A 101 -7.11 11.37 10.60
C LYS A 101 -5.73 10.92 11.07
N SER A 102 -5.61 10.41 12.30
CA SER A 102 -4.36 9.87 12.84
C SER A 102 -3.93 8.59 12.12
N MET A 103 -4.86 7.72 11.76
CA MET A 103 -4.60 6.54 10.93
C MET A 103 -4.12 6.93 9.53
N ILE A 104 -4.72 7.93 8.90
CA ILE A 104 -4.28 8.44 7.60
C ILE A 104 -2.83 8.97 7.69
N ARG A 105 -2.52 9.76 8.74
CA ARG A 105 -1.15 10.24 8.98
C ARG A 105 -0.15 9.11 9.22
N LEU A 106 -0.56 8.04 9.91
CA LEU A 106 0.30 6.88 10.14
C LEU A 106 0.54 6.09 8.85
N ALA A 107 -0.48 5.93 8.01
CA ALA A 107 -0.35 5.33 6.69
C ALA A 107 0.59 6.15 5.79
N ASP A 108 0.47 7.48 5.80
CA ASP A 108 1.37 8.39 5.08
C ASP A 108 2.82 8.30 5.59
N HIS A 109 3.01 8.26 6.92
CA HIS A 109 4.34 8.03 7.51
C HIS A 109 4.95 6.70 7.04
N ASN A 110 4.15 5.63 6.96
CA ASN A 110 4.61 4.33 6.46
C ASN A 110 4.97 4.41 4.97
N LEU A 111 4.19 5.10 4.16
CA LEU A 111 4.49 5.37 2.75
C LEU A 111 5.84 6.12 2.60
N TYR A 112 6.08 7.12 3.44
CA TYR A 112 7.36 7.81 3.48
C TYR A 112 8.54 6.86 3.76
N GLN A 113 8.38 5.90 4.69
CA GLN A 113 9.43 4.90 4.96
C GLN A 113 9.69 4.01 3.73
N VAL A 114 8.64 3.57 3.03
CA VAL A 114 8.80 2.81 1.77
C VAL A 114 9.57 3.61 0.74
N LYS A 115 9.19 4.88 0.52
CA LYS A 115 9.88 5.77 -0.44
C LYS A 115 11.36 5.97 -0.09
N LYS A 116 11.68 6.01 1.20
CA LYS A 116 13.05 6.11 1.71
C LYS A 116 13.83 4.80 1.53
N ASN A 117 13.16 3.66 1.60
CA ASN A 117 13.76 2.32 1.53
C ASN A 117 13.83 1.75 0.10
N GLY A 118 13.70 2.58 -0.93
CA GLY A 118 13.90 2.16 -2.33
C GLY A 118 12.64 2.12 -3.18
N ARG A 119 11.46 2.44 -2.62
CA ARG A 119 10.15 2.45 -3.31
C ARG A 119 9.70 1.05 -3.76
N LYS A 120 8.62 0.97 -4.55
CA LYS A 120 8.09 -0.28 -5.13
C LYS A 120 7.70 -1.34 -4.11
N ASP A 121 7.35 -0.93 -2.90
CA ASP A 121 7.05 -1.83 -1.80
C ASP A 121 5.82 -1.31 -1.01
N ILE A 122 5.43 -2.05 0.01
CA ILE A 122 4.37 -1.70 0.94
C ILE A 122 4.81 -1.97 2.37
N CYS A 123 4.47 -1.07 3.30
CA CYS A 123 4.65 -1.37 4.71
C CYS A 123 3.48 -0.88 5.55
N GLY A 124 3.28 -1.49 6.72
CA GLY A 124 2.21 -1.09 7.60
C GLY A 124 2.47 -1.38 9.06
N SER A 125 1.65 -0.77 9.89
CA SER A 125 1.72 -0.86 11.35
C SER A 125 0.33 -0.82 11.97
N PRO A 126 0.13 -1.48 13.14
CA PRO A 126 -1.12 -1.38 13.86
C PRO A 126 -1.36 0.07 14.33
N PHE A 127 -2.61 0.51 14.29
CA PHE A 127 -3.01 1.78 14.87
C PHE A 127 -3.13 1.61 16.39
N GLN A 128 -2.38 2.44 17.11
CA GLN A 128 -2.54 2.62 18.55
C GLN A 128 -2.96 4.07 18.80
N PRO A 129 -3.99 4.32 19.61
CA PRO A 129 -4.30 5.67 20.08
C PRO A 129 -3.04 6.31 20.70
N ASN A 130 -2.75 7.57 20.36
CA ASN A 130 -1.54 8.31 20.77
C ASN A 130 -0.19 7.86 20.16
N PHE A 131 -0.16 7.02 19.12
CA PHE A 131 1.09 6.57 18.50
C PHE A 131 2.04 7.72 18.08
N LEU A 132 1.50 8.78 17.49
CA LEU A 132 2.29 9.95 17.07
C LEU A 132 2.85 10.77 18.25
N ASN A 133 2.27 10.63 19.44
CA ASN A 133 2.71 11.30 20.67
C ASN A 133 3.74 10.46 21.44
N MET A 134 4.05 9.24 21.00
CA MET A 134 5.03 8.37 21.63
C MET A 134 6.47 8.79 21.30
N SER A 135 7.42 8.44 22.18
CA SER A 135 8.84 8.70 21.91
C SER A 135 9.33 7.92 20.68
N LYS A 136 10.33 8.44 19.95
CA LYS A 136 10.92 7.78 18.77
C LYS A 136 11.39 6.34 19.03
N LYS A 137 11.83 6.04 20.26
CA LYS A 137 12.20 4.69 20.70
C LYS A 137 10.97 3.77 20.77
N LYS A 138 9.88 4.22 21.41
CA LYS A 138 8.61 3.49 21.52
C LYS A 138 7.92 3.29 20.17
N GLN A 139 7.99 4.30 19.28
CA GLN A 139 7.52 4.17 17.91
C GLN A 139 8.29 3.06 17.18
N ARG A 140 9.64 3.06 17.25
CA ARG A 140 10.47 2.00 16.67
C ARG A 140 10.14 0.62 17.24
N GLU A 141 10.01 0.45 18.55
CA GLU A 141 9.65 -0.83 19.18
C GLU A 141 8.28 -1.35 18.72
N SER A 142 7.31 -0.45 18.54
CA SER A 142 5.99 -0.79 18.00
C SER A 142 6.01 -1.09 16.49
N LEU A 143 6.96 -0.52 15.75
CA LEU A 143 7.23 -0.79 14.32
C LEU A 143 8.05 -2.06 14.09
N ILE A 144 8.89 -2.47 15.06
CA ILE A 144 9.77 -3.66 14.97
C ILE A 144 8.97 -4.97 14.86
N CYS A 145 7.68 -4.99 15.24
CA CYS A 145 6.86 -6.19 15.14
C CYS A 145 6.42 -6.59 13.71
N PHE A 146 6.69 -5.81 12.66
CA PHE A 146 6.10 -6.08 11.32
C PHE A 146 7.07 -6.26 10.16
N HIS A 147 8.36 -6.49 10.42
CA HIS A 147 9.16 -7.32 9.50
C HIS A 147 8.84 -8.82 9.65
N ALA A 148 8.04 -9.19 10.67
CA ALA A 148 7.73 -10.56 11.06
C ALA A 148 6.43 -11.13 10.46
N VAL A 149 5.87 -10.54 9.39
CA VAL A 149 4.99 -11.31 8.48
C VAL A 149 5.83 -12.29 7.62
N PHE A 150 7.16 -12.18 7.67
CA PHE A 150 8.08 -13.01 6.89
C PHE A 150 8.54 -14.34 7.51
N PHE A 151 8.04 -14.82 8.66
CA PHE A 151 8.60 -16.05 9.26
C PHE A 151 7.66 -17.12 9.84
N VAL A 152 6.32 -17.04 9.72
CA VAL A 152 5.43 -18.06 10.36
C VAL A 152 4.58 -18.90 9.40
N ALA A 153 4.64 -18.71 8.07
CA ALA A 153 3.90 -19.57 7.13
C ALA A 153 4.82 -20.46 6.27
N GLY A 154 5.85 -21.06 6.87
CA GLY A 154 6.82 -21.90 6.15
C GLY A 154 7.52 -22.94 7.01
N ASN A 155 6.81 -23.60 7.93
CA ASN A 155 7.32 -24.81 8.59
C ASN A 155 6.18 -25.82 8.83
N GLY A 156 5.62 -26.33 7.72
CA GLY A 156 4.87 -27.57 7.71
C GLY A 156 5.78 -28.72 7.31
N ARG A 157 6.45 -29.35 8.28
CA ARG A 157 7.05 -30.69 8.08
C ARG A 157 5.91 -31.65 7.72
N GLN A 158 5.90 -32.16 6.50
CA GLN A 158 5.33 -33.48 6.21
C GLN A 158 6.47 -34.46 5.95
N ARG A 159 6.84 -35.20 6.99
CA ARG A 159 7.42 -36.55 6.84
C ARG A 159 6.25 -37.53 6.92
N SER A 160 5.89 -38.11 5.79
CA SER A 160 5.19 -39.40 5.63
C SER A 160 5.13 -39.61 4.12
N GLY A 161 6.02 -40.40 3.53
CA GLY A 161 5.88 -41.85 3.51
C GLY A 161 5.29 -42.25 2.16
N GLN A 162 6.12 -42.74 1.26
CA GLN A 162 5.71 -43.49 0.08
C GLN A 162 6.61 -44.74 -0.02
N PRO A 163 6.06 -45.84 -0.58
CA PRO A 163 6.31 -47.21 -0.13
C PRO A 163 7.69 -47.76 -0.45
#